data_AF-A0A2V6M9B9-F1
#
_entry.id   AF-A0A2V6M9B9-F1
#
_cell.length_a   1.000
_cell.length_b   1.000
_cell.length_c   1.000
_cell.angle_alpha   90.00
_cell.angle_beta   90.00
_cell.angle_gamma   90.00
#
_symmetry.space_group_name_H-M   'P 1'
#
loop_
_entity.id
_entity.type
_entity.pdbx_description
1 polymer ?
#
loop_
_entity_poly.entity_id
_entity_poly.type
_entity_poly.pdbx_seq_one_letter_code
_entity_poly.pdbx_strand_id
1 'polypeptide(L)'
;MTTSTSNDKIAGGAVAFACAHAQLGLKMFFHRSLPLAVSMFAAVPLLALALSPPWESGRRRGELFVAGSATDAALRTRIAALSPTVSPNDARRVAYTAYMTGLELAREWRVVWLPGLQNLLVNMGARKGGLCFQWATELLVRLDALKLQTLELHWAESFVNTMGEHNVIVVTSRGQPFEQGILLDNWRQSGHLVWTQVAMDPEYHWKENKSEAARRLGRARDVTSKQVREHHEQNKGSLHH
;
A
#
# COMPACT_ATOMS: atom_id res chain seq x y z
N MET A 1 -42.66 11.97 30.85
CA MET A 1 -43.16 11.18 31.99
C MET A 1 -41.98 10.68 32.78
N THR A 2 -41.89 11.11 34.05
CA THR A 2 -41.19 10.49 35.20
C THR A 2 -39.71 10.12 35.02
N THR A 3 -38.78 11.01 35.37
CA THR A 3 -38.05 11.11 36.68
C THR A 3 -37.06 9.97 36.89
N SER A 4 -35.75 10.24 36.85
CA SER A 4 -34.94 10.78 37.97
C SER A 4 -34.60 9.69 39.00
N THR A 5 -33.44 9.05 38.80
CA THR A 5 -32.30 8.92 39.75
C THR A 5 -32.46 8.58 41.23
N SER A 6 -31.37 8.01 41.75
CA SER A 6 -30.65 8.42 42.96
C SER A 6 -30.64 7.43 44.12
N ASN A 7 -29.44 6.92 44.36
CA ASN A 7 -28.72 6.95 45.64
C ASN A 7 -29.11 6.07 46.83
N ASP A 8 -28.09 5.29 47.19
CA ASP A 8 -27.30 5.41 48.41
C ASP A 8 -28.02 5.32 49.77
N LYS A 9 -27.52 4.30 50.49
CA LYS A 9 -26.90 4.39 51.81
C LYS A 9 -27.75 4.30 53.09
N ILE A 10 -27.21 3.39 53.91
CA ILE A 10 -26.89 3.49 55.35
C ILE A 10 -28.05 3.31 56.34
N ALA A 11 -28.03 2.10 56.91
CA ALA A 11 -28.04 1.72 58.32
C ALA A 11 -28.48 2.71 59.44
N GLY A 12 -29.33 2.14 60.32
CA GLY A 12 -29.39 2.31 61.79
C GLY A 12 -30.06 3.59 62.28
N GLY A 13 -31.26 3.58 62.89
CA GLY A 13 -31.67 2.89 64.13
C GLY A 13 -31.38 3.83 65.33
N ALA A 14 -32.25 4.16 66.29
CA ALA A 14 -33.59 3.75 66.75
C ALA A 14 -34.14 4.92 67.65
N VAL A 15 -35.45 5.22 67.68
CA VAL A 15 -36.42 4.99 68.81
C VAL A 15 -36.11 5.83 70.08
N ALA A 16 -36.97 6.62 70.75
CA ALA A 16 -38.43 6.81 70.82
C ALA A 16 -38.79 8.00 71.77
N PHE A 17 -40.04 8.48 71.67
CA PHE A 17 -40.91 9.08 72.72
C PHE A 17 -40.50 10.41 73.39
N ALA A 18 -41.38 11.33 73.80
CA ALA A 18 -42.74 11.73 73.49
C ALA A 18 -43.03 13.02 74.32
N CYS A 19 -44.10 13.73 73.95
CA CYS A 19 -45.02 14.46 74.83
C CYS A 19 -44.99 16.02 74.87
N ALA A 20 -46.09 16.55 74.29
CA ALA A 20 -47.01 17.58 74.78
C ALA A 20 -46.66 19.09 74.86
N HIS A 21 -47.36 19.82 73.97
CA HIS A 21 -48.22 21.01 74.17
C HIS A 21 -47.69 22.25 74.92
N ALA A 22 -47.59 23.39 74.22
CA ALA A 22 -48.51 24.54 74.36
C ALA A 22 -48.04 25.79 73.58
N GLN A 23 -48.88 26.20 72.62
CA GLN A 23 -49.28 27.55 72.19
C GLN A 23 -48.33 28.79 72.14
N LEU A 24 -48.37 29.39 70.93
CA LEU A 24 -48.55 30.82 70.59
C LEU A 24 -47.42 31.82 70.92
N GLY A 25 -46.80 32.40 69.87
CA GLY A 25 -45.98 33.60 70.04
C GLY A 25 -45.12 34.04 68.85
N LEU A 26 -45.78 34.45 67.77
CA LEU A 26 -45.45 35.53 66.83
C LEU A 26 -44.02 36.17 66.80
N LYS A 27 -43.49 36.25 65.56
CA LYS A 27 -42.56 37.24 64.95
C LYS A 27 -41.05 36.93 64.86
N MET A 28 -40.66 36.82 63.59
CA MET A 28 -39.38 37.19 62.93
C MET A 28 -38.11 36.58 63.51
N PHE A 29 -37.34 35.88 62.68
CA PHE A 29 -36.01 36.32 62.22
C PHE A 29 -35.34 35.23 61.36
N PHE A 30 -34.91 35.65 60.17
CA PHE A 30 -33.90 35.07 59.27
C PHE A 30 -34.10 33.65 58.70
N HIS A 31 -34.47 33.64 57.42
CA HIS A 31 -34.36 32.51 56.48
C HIS A 31 -32.94 31.94 56.45
N ARG A 32 -32.82 30.64 56.74
CA ARG A 32 -31.65 29.83 56.40
C ARG A 32 -32.12 28.62 55.57
N SER A 33 -31.92 28.75 54.26
CA SER A 33 -31.65 27.70 53.25
C SER A 33 -32.42 26.36 53.30
N LEU A 34 -33.31 26.18 52.34
CA LEU A 34 -33.90 24.89 51.90
C LEU A 34 -32.82 23.92 51.37
N PRO A 35 -32.97 22.60 51.57
CA PRO A 35 -32.34 21.59 50.73
C PRO A 35 -33.30 21.20 49.59
N LEU A 36 -32.82 21.22 48.35
CA LEU A 36 -33.48 20.58 47.21
C LEU A 36 -32.56 19.46 46.72
N ALA A 37 -33.02 18.24 46.93
CA ALA A 37 -32.39 17.01 46.47
C ALA A 37 -32.29 16.99 44.95
N VAL A 38 -31.07 16.91 44.42
CA VAL A 38 -30.79 16.60 43.02
C VAL A 38 -30.24 15.18 42.95
N SER A 39 -31.16 14.24 42.77
CA SER A 39 -31.17 13.38 41.58
C SER A 39 -29.81 12.92 41.00
N MET A 40 -29.21 11.84 41.54
CA MET A 40 -28.03 11.17 40.94
C MET A 40 -28.36 10.28 39.73
N PHE A 41 -28.15 10.78 38.52
CA PHE A 41 -28.14 9.95 37.31
C PHE A 41 -26.85 9.14 37.36
N ALA A 42 -26.99 7.84 37.58
CA ALA A 42 -25.91 6.89 37.39
C ALA A 42 -25.52 6.93 35.90
N ALA A 43 -24.51 7.73 35.58
CA ALA A 43 -23.77 7.58 34.35
C ALA A 43 -23.04 6.24 34.44
N VAL A 44 -23.61 5.20 33.83
CA VAL A 44 -22.87 3.99 33.47
C VAL A 44 -21.72 4.47 32.58
N PRO A 45 -20.44 4.30 32.97
CA PRO A 45 -19.37 4.47 32.01
C PRO A 45 -19.55 3.35 30.99
N LEU A 46 -19.93 3.72 29.76
CA LEU A 46 -19.74 2.91 28.57
C LEU A 46 -18.23 2.64 28.41
N LEU A 47 -17.71 1.69 29.19
CA LEU A 47 -16.33 1.24 29.15
C LEU A 47 -16.30 -0.29 29.12
N ALA A 48 -17.04 -0.86 28.17
CA ALA A 48 -16.95 -2.29 27.83
C ALA A 48 -17.37 -2.55 26.37
N LEU A 49 -17.00 -1.65 25.44
CA LEU A 49 -17.01 -1.92 24.00
C LEU A 49 -15.70 -1.38 23.40
N ALA A 50 -14.65 -2.21 23.43
CA ALA A 50 -13.55 -2.24 22.45
C ALA A 50 -12.40 -3.18 22.91
N LEU A 51 -12.71 -4.36 23.45
CA LEU A 51 -11.74 -5.46 23.58
C LEU A 51 -11.98 -6.55 22.54
N SER A 52 -12.46 -6.15 21.36
CA SER A 52 -12.13 -6.86 20.14
C SER A 52 -10.89 -6.16 19.57
N PRO A 53 -9.76 -6.85 19.39
CA PRO A 53 -8.57 -6.22 18.85
C PRO A 53 -8.88 -5.73 17.41
N PRO A 54 -8.38 -4.56 16.96
CA PRO A 54 -8.85 -3.90 15.74
C PRO A 54 -8.55 -4.63 14.42
N TRP A 55 -8.06 -5.87 14.44
CA TRP A 55 -7.52 -6.56 13.28
C TRP A 55 -8.54 -7.44 12.54
N GLU A 56 -9.78 -7.52 13.02
CA GLU A 56 -10.81 -8.42 12.47
C GLU A 56 -12.14 -7.71 12.20
N SER A 57 -12.14 -6.80 11.21
CA SER A 57 -13.28 -6.49 10.32
C SER A 57 -13.02 -5.21 9.54
N GLY A 58 -12.08 -5.26 8.60
CA GLY A 58 -11.86 -4.19 7.64
C GLY A 58 -11.42 -4.81 6.33
N ARG A 59 -12.35 -4.99 5.39
CA ARG A 59 -12.07 -5.25 3.98
C ARG A 59 -10.98 -4.25 3.57
N ARG A 60 -9.71 -4.68 3.45
CA ARG A 60 -8.60 -3.79 3.06
C ARG A 60 -9.02 -3.17 1.74
N ARG A 61 -9.29 -1.86 1.71
CA ARG A 61 -9.45 -1.14 0.46
C ARG A 61 -8.11 -1.28 -0.23
N GLY A 62 -8.05 -2.02 -1.33
CA GLY A 62 -6.84 -2.09 -2.13
C GLY A 62 -6.46 -0.66 -2.52
N GLU A 63 -5.19 -0.33 -2.33
CA GLU A 63 -4.66 0.98 -2.67
C GLU A 63 -3.91 0.82 -3.98
N LEU A 64 -4.35 1.47 -5.06
CA LEU A 64 -3.57 1.55 -6.30
C LEU A 64 -3.19 3.00 -6.52
N PHE A 65 -1.90 3.25 -6.66
CA PHE A 65 -1.37 4.59 -6.87
C PHE A 65 -0.82 4.70 -8.28
N VAL A 66 -0.98 5.87 -8.90
CA VAL A 66 -0.34 6.22 -10.15
C VAL A 66 0.73 7.26 -9.84
N ALA A 67 1.99 6.97 -10.18
CA ALA A 67 3.07 7.92 -9.98
C ALA A 67 2.89 9.14 -10.90
N GLY A 68 2.98 10.35 -10.33
CA GLY A 68 2.76 11.59 -11.08
C GLY A 68 3.99 12.09 -11.84
N SER A 69 5.18 11.69 -11.41
CA SER A 69 6.46 12.14 -12.00
C SER A 69 7.59 11.13 -11.76
N ALA A 70 8.71 11.30 -12.46
CA ALA A 70 9.93 10.50 -12.23
C ALA A 70 10.54 10.72 -10.82
N THR A 71 10.14 11.79 -10.13
CA THR A 71 10.61 12.13 -8.79
C THR A 71 9.55 11.94 -7.72
N ASP A 72 8.46 11.22 -8.02
CA ASP A 72 7.30 10.99 -7.15
C ASP A 72 7.71 10.71 -5.70
N ALA A 73 7.40 11.65 -4.81
CA ALA A 73 7.85 11.60 -3.43
C ALA A 73 7.21 10.46 -2.65
N ALA A 74 5.95 10.10 -2.97
CA ALA A 74 5.23 9.04 -2.29
C ALA A 74 5.85 7.67 -2.61
N LEU A 75 6.09 7.38 -3.89
CA LEU A 75 6.75 6.14 -4.31
C LEU A 75 8.16 6.03 -3.72
N ARG A 76 8.97 7.08 -3.81
CA ARG A 76 10.34 7.09 -3.28
C ARG A 76 10.37 6.85 -1.77
N THR A 77 9.49 7.53 -1.04
CA THR A 77 9.37 7.37 0.42
C THR A 77 8.92 5.96 0.75
N ARG A 78 7.97 5.41 -0.01
CA ARG A 78 7.47 4.05 0.21
C ARG A 78 8.57 3.00 -0.01
N ILE A 79 9.35 3.10 -1.08
CA ILE A 79 10.48 2.19 -1.34
C ILE A 79 11.54 2.34 -0.25
N ALA A 80 11.89 3.57 0.15
CA ALA A 80 12.85 3.80 1.22
C ALA A 80 12.36 3.27 2.58
N ALA A 81 11.04 3.25 2.81
CA ALA A 81 10.42 2.73 4.02
C ALA A 81 10.31 1.20 4.07
N LEU A 82 10.73 0.47 3.03
CA LEU A 82 10.74 -1.00 3.04
C LEU A 82 11.63 -1.57 4.17
N SER A 83 12.76 -0.91 4.45
CA SER A 83 13.65 -1.23 5.57
C SER A 83 14.58 -0.03 5.86
N PRO A 84 15.01 0.19 7.11
CA PRO A 84 16.01 1.20 7.46
C PRO A 84 17.34 1.06 6.70
N THR A 85 17.65 -0.11 6.16
CA THR A 85 18.87 -0.37 5.38
C THR A 85 18.75 0.06 3.91
N VAL A 86 17.55 0.43 3.45
CA VAL A 86 17.34 0.86 2.06
C VAL A 86 17.98 2.22 1.83
N SER A 87 18.85 2.30 0.83
CA SER A 87 19.45 3.56 0.41
C SER A 87 18.38 4.47 -0.23
N PRO A 88 18.23 5.72 0.25
CA PRO A 88 17.35 6.70 -0.40
C PRO A 88 17.76 6.98 -1.86
N ASN A 89 19.03 6.75 -2.21
CA ASN A 89 19.52 6.87 -3.57
C ASN A 89 19.00 5.73 -4.46
N ASP A 90 19.04 4.48 -3.98
CA ASP A 90 18.48 3.34 -4.70
C ASP A 90 16.97 3.50 -4.89
N ALA A 91 16.24 3.92 -3.85
CA ALA A 91 14.81 4.23 -3.95
C ALA A 91 14.51 5.30 -5.01
N ARG A 92 15.33 6.36 -5.08
CA ARG A 92 15.21 7.42 -6.11
C ARG A 92 15.43 6.87 -7.52
N ARG A 93 16.47 6.06 -7.70
CA ARG A 93 16.84 5.49 -9.01
C ARG A 93 15.77 4.51 -9.50
N VAL A 94 15.24 3.66 -8.63
CA VAL A 94 14.12 2.76 -8.95
C VAL A 94 12.90 3.55 -9.40
N ALA A 95 12.45 4.53 -8.62
CA ALA A 95 11.27 5.33 -8.96
C ALA A 95 11.43 6.06 -10.30
N TYR A 96 12.60 6.68 -10.52
CA TYR A 96 12.91 7.37 -11.76
C TYR A 96 12.90 6.42 -12.96
N THR A 97 13.65 5.31 -12.87
CA THR A 97 13.78 4.34 -13.97
C THR A 97 12.45 3.68 -14.28
N ALA A 98 11.66 3.31 -13.27
CA ALA A 98 10.35 2.69 -13.49
C ALA A 98 9.36 3.64 -14.16
N TYR A 99 9.34 4.91 -13.75
CA TYR A 99 8.47 5.91 -14.35
C TYR A 99 8.88 6.21 -15.80
N MET A 100 10.16 6.48 -16.04
CA MET A 100 10.66 6.83 -17.38
C MET A 100 10.55 5.66 -18.36
N THR A 101 10.80 4.43 -17.91
CA THR A 101 10.62 3.22 -18.73
C THR A 101 9.19 3.12 -19.25
N GLY A 102 8.21 3.38 -18.39
CA GLY A 102 6.81 3.42 -18.79
C GLY A 102 6.52 4.40 -19.93
N LEU A 103 6.97 5.64 -19.77
CA LEU A 103 6.74 6.70 -20.76
C LEU A 103 7.50 6.45 -22.07
N GLU A 104 8.73 5.95 -21.99
CA GLU A 104 9.56 5.68 -23.17
C GLU A 104 8.97 4.54 -24.01
N LEU A 105 8.62 3.42 -23.38
CA LEU A 105 8.04 2.27 -24.08
C LEU A 105 6.66 2.59 -24.65
N ALA A 106 5.84 3.40 -23.97
CA ALA A 106 4.56 3.86 -24.50
C ALA A 106 4.72 4.61 -25.83
N ARG A 107 5.73 5.49 -25.91
CA ARG A 107 6.06 6.23 -27.13
C ARG A 107 6.64 5.31 -28.20
N GLU A 108 7.61 4.48 -27.82
CA GLU A 108 8.32 3.58 -28.74
C GLU A 108 7.36 2.58 -29.40
N TRP A 109 6.48 1.97 -28.61
CA TRP A 109 5.53 0.96 -29.08
C TRP A 109 4.23 1.57 -29.63
N ARG A 110 4.11 2.90 -29.64
CA ARG A 110 2.91 3.64 -30.10
C ARG A 110 1.64 3.04 -29.49
N VAL A 111 1.67 2.89 -28.17
CA VAL A 111 0.64 2.18 -27.40
C VAL A 111 -0.67 2.95 -27.50
N VAL A 112 -1.74 2.24 -27.87
CA VAL A 112 -3.10 2.78 -27.79
C VAL A 112 -3.65 2.61 -26.38
N TRP A 113 -4.49 3.55 -25.97
CA TRP A 113 -4.94 3.69 -24.58
C TRP A 113 -5.59 2.43 -24.00
N LEU A 114 -6.25 1.60 -24.83
CA LEU A 114 -6.92 0.36 -24.40
C LEU A 114 -5.95 -0.85 -24.42
N PRO A 115 -5.56 -1.41 -23.25
CA PRO A 115 -4.58 -2.50 -23.18
C PRO A 115 -5.00 -3.77 -23.93
N GLY A 116 -6.29 -4.11 -23.93
CA GLY A 116 -6.82 -5.24 -24.69
C GLY A 116 -6.68 -5.07 -26.22
N LEU A 117 -6.85 -3.84 -26.72
CA LEU A 117 -6.64 -3.52 -28.13
C LEU A 117 -5.16 -3.57 -28.49
N GLN A 118 -4.28 -3.10 -27.59
CA GLN A 118 -2.83 -3.22 -27.79
C GLN A 118 -2.40 -4.69 -27.85
N ASN A 119 -2.90 -5.55 -26.96
CA ASN A 119 -2.60 -6.98 -26.98
C ASN A 119 -3.04 -7.63 -28.31
N LEU A 120 -4.24 -7.31 -28.80
CA LEU A 120 -4.72 -7.76 -30.11
C LEU A 120 -3.79 -7.27 -31.25
N LEU A 121 -3.42 -5.99 -31.24
CA LEU A 121 -2.54 -5.40 -32.26
C LEU A 121 -1.13 -5.99 -32.26
N VAL A 122 -0.58 -6.34 -31.10
CA VAL A 122 0.72 -7.02 -31.00
C VAL A 122 0.60 -8.46 -31.52
N ASN A 123 -0.43 -9.19 -31.12
CA ASN A 123 -0.66 -10.56 -31.57
C ASN A 123 -0.90 -10.65 -33.09
N MET A 124 -1.46 -9.60 -33.70
CA MET A 124 -1.63 -9.48 -35.16
C MET A 124 -0.38 -8.93 -35.88
N GLY A 125 0.73 -8.69 -35.17
CA GLY A 125 1.98 -8.18 -35.75
C GLY A 125 1.95 -6.70 -36.14
N ALA A 126 0.88 -5.96 -35.83
CA ALA A 126 0.73 -4.54 -36.17
C ALA A 126 1.49 -3.61 -35.21
N ARG A 127 2.01 -4.12 -34.08
CA ARG A 127 2.79 -3.39 -33.08
C ARG A 127 3.98 -4.20 -32.59
N LYS A 128 5.07 -3.50 -32.28
CA LYS A 128 6.36 -4.11 -31.87
C LYS A 128 6.35 -4.68 -30.45
N GLY A 129 5.45 -4.21 -29.59
CA GLY A 129 5.33 -4.64 -28.20
C GLY A 129 4.13 -4.02 -27.49
N GLY A 130 3.91 -4.41 -26.25
CA GLY A 130 2.80 -3.93 -25.42
C GLY A 130 2.15 -4.99 -24.55
N LEU A 131 2.60 -6.25 -24.63
CA LEU A 131 2.14 -7.33 -23.74
C LEU A 131 2.71 -7.13 -22.33
N CYS A 132 1.96 -7.51 -21.30
CA CYS A 132 2.35 -7.35 -19.89
C CYS A 132 3.79 -7.82 -19.60
N PHE A 133 4.15 -9.03 -20.06
CA PHE A 133 5.48 -9.59 -19.84
C PHE A 133 6.58 -8.79 -20.55
N GLN A 134 6.31 -8.08 -21.64
CA GLN A 134 7.30 -7.27 -22.34
C GLN A 134 7.62 -6.02 -21.53
N TRP A 135 6.61 -5.33 -21.00
CA TRP A 135 6.79 -4.22 -20.06
C TRP A 135 7.62 -4.63 -18.85
N ALA A 136 7.24 -5.74 -18.21
CA ALA A 136 7.96 -6.27 -17.05
C ALA A 136 9.41 -6.67 -17.40
N THR A 137 9.67 -7.22 -18.59
CA THR A 137 11.04 -7.57 -19.03
C THR A 137 11.90 -6.34 -19.15
N GLU A 138 11.43 -5.33 -19.88
CA GLU A 138 12.19 -4.11 -20.12
C GLU A 138 12.45 -3.37 -18.81
N LEU A 139 11.45 -3.32 -17.93
CA LEU A 139 11.61 -2.76 -16.60
C LEU A 139 12.66 -3.53 -15.78
N LEU A 140 12.58 -4.87 -15.74
CA LEU A 140 13.53 -5.72 -15.01
C LEU A 140 14.97 -5.51 -15.49
N VAL A 141 15.18 -5.52 -16.81
CA VAL A 141 16.51 -5.36 -17.40
C VAL A 141 17.09 -3.98 -17.08
N ARG A 142 16.30 -2.91 -17.21
CA ARG A 142 16.74 -1.55 -16.90
C ARG A 142 17.01 -1.35 -15.42
N LEU A 143 16.23 -1.97 -14.53
CA LEU A 143 16.47 -1.94 -13.09
C LEU A 143 17.70 -2.79 -12.69
N ASP A 144 17.94 -3.96 -13.30
CA ASP A 144 19.15 -4.76 -13.05
C ASP A 144 20.43 -4.03 -13.49
N ALA A 145 20.35 -3.23 -14.56
CA ALA A 145 21.45 -2.39 -15.01
C ALA A 145 21.86 -1.32 -13.96
N LEU A 146 20.95 -0.96 -13.04
CA LEU A 146 21.26 -0.02 -11.95
C LEU A 146 22.20 -0.61 -10.90
N LYS A 147 22.36 -1.94 -10.82
CA LYS A 147 23.19 -2.62 -9.82
C LYS A 147 22.89 -2.11 -8.40
N LEU A 148 21.59 -2.17 -8.05
CA LEU A 148 21.07 -1.73 -6.75
C LEU A 148 21.78 -2.50 -5.62
N GLN A 149 22.14 -1.78 -4.57
CA GLN A 149 22.92 -2.32 -3.47
C GLN A 149 22.03 -2.76 -2.31
N THR A 150 20.90 -2.08 -2.08
CA THR A 150 20.04 -2.33 -0.92
C THR A 150 18.69 -2.95 -1.25
N LEU A 151 18.39 -3.13 -2.53
CA LEU A 151 17.10 -3.61 -3.03
C LEU A 151 17.27 -4.88 -3.86
N GLU A 152 16.22 -5.70 -3.87
CA GLU A 152 16.09 -6.91 -4.68
C GLU A 152 14.92 -6.77 -5.67
N LEU A 153 15.08 -7.38 -6.84
CA LEU A 153 14.11 -7.34 -7.93
C LEU A 153 13.50 -8.73 -8.08
N HIS A 154 12.18 -8.76 -8.18
CA HIS A 154 11.41 -10.00 -8.23
C HIS A 154 10.46 -9.96 -9.42
N TRP A 155 10.38 -11.08 -10.12
CA TRP A 155 9.36 -11.29 -11.14
C TRP A 155 8.09 -11.78 -10.45
N ALA A 156 6.99 -11.06 -10.67
CA ALA A 156 5.70 -11.35 -10.08
C ALA A 156 4.68 -11.71 -11.16
N GLU A 157 3.95 -12.81 -10.93
CA GLU A 157 2.97 -13.34 -11.86
C GLU A 157 1.62 -13.51 -11.16
N SER A 158 0.54 -13.28 -11.90
CA SER A 158 -0.82 -13.57 -11.47
C SER A 158 -1.59 -14.22 -12.61
N PHE A 159 -2.57 -15.06 -12.27
CA PHE A 159 -3.39 -15.83 -13.22
C PHE A 159 -2.59 -16.60 -14.29
N VAL A 160 -1.47 -17.20 -13.87
CA VAL A 160 -0.55 -17.97 -14.73
C VAL A 160 -1.30 -19.05 -15.54
N ASN A 161 -0.95 -19.18 -16.83
CA ASN A 161 -1.57 -20.11 -17.78
C ASN A 161 -3.06 -19.79 -18.11
N THR A 162 -3.48 -18.54 -17.95
CA THR A 162 -4.82 -18.10 -18.35
C THR A 162 -4.75 -16.89 -19.27
N MET A 163 -5.87 -16.53 -19.91
CA MET A 163 -5.96 -15.30 -20.73
C MET A 163 -5.82 -14.01 -19.91
N GLY A 164 -5.95 -14.09 -18.58
CA GLY A 164 -5.78 -12.97 -17.65
C GLY A 164 -4.39 -12.90 -17.05
N GLU A 165 -3.42 -13.67 -17.56
CA GLU A 165 -2.06 -13.67 -17.02
C GLU A 165 -1.46 -12.26 -17.04
N HIS A 166 -0.96 -11.83 -15.89
CA HIS A 166 -0.32 -10.54 -15.74
C HIS A 166 1.03 -10.69 -15.04
N ASN A 167 1.99 -9.88 -15.47
CA ASN A 167 3.38 -9.95 -15.08
C ASN A 167 3.88 -8.54 -14.73
N VAL A 168 4.50 -8.40 -13.56
CA VAL A 168 5.02 -7.12 -13.05
C VAL A 168 6.35 -7.33 -12.34
N ILE A 169 7.02 -6.22 -12.00
CA ILE A 169 8.24 -6.26 -11.17
C ILE A 169 7.91 -5.82 -9.76
N VAL A 170 8.38 -6.58 -8.79
CA VAL A 170 8.30 -6.23 -7.36
C VAL A 170 9.70 -5.89 -6.87
N VAL A 171 9.77 -4.87 -6.03
CA VAL A 171 11.00 -4.44 -5.36
C VAL A 171 10.86 -4.65 -3.87
N THR A 172 11.83 -5.32 -3.25
CA THR A 172 11.92 -5.51 -1.81
C THR A 172 13.25 -4.97 -1.29
N SER A 173 13.36 -4.79 0.02
CA SER A 173 14.68 -4.71 0.66
C SER A 173 15.33 -6.09 0.75
N ARG A 174 16.67 -6.16 0.82
CA ARG A 174 17.37 -7.46 0.83
C ARG A 174 16.87 -8.40 1.92
N GLY A 175 16.50 -9.62 1.54
CA GLY A 175 16.01 -10.65 2.46
C GLY A 175 14.60 -10.41 3.02
N GLN A 176 13.90 -9.37 2.55
CA GLN A 176 12.51 -9.13 2.92
C GLN A 176 11.56 -10.09 2.19
N PRO A 177 10.47 -10.54 2.83
CA PRO A 177 9.45 -11.34 2.15
C PRO A 177 8.84 -10.62 0.94
N PHE A 178 8.58 -11.38 -0.13
CA PHE A 178 8.04 -10.88 -1.39
C PHE A 178 6.73 -10.08 -1.21
N GLU A 179 5.84 -10.54 -0.34
CA GLU A 179 4.52 -9.95 -0.09
C GLU A 179 4.58 -8.56 0.55
N GLN A 180 5.73 -8.20 1.12
CA GLN A 180 5.98 -6.88 1.69
C GLN A 180 6.57 -5.89 0.66
N GLY A 181 6.93 -6.37 -0.52
CA GLY A 181 7.50 -5.55 -1.58
C GLY A 181 6.51 -4.56 -2.19
N ILE A 182 7.07 -3.63 -2.97
CA ILE A 182 6.32 -2.69 -3.79
C ILE A 182 6.29 -3.20 -5.23
N LEU A 183 5.09 -3.38 -5.77
CA LEU A 183 4.88 -3.72 -7.18
C LEU A 183 4.96 -2.48 -8.06
N LEU A 184 5.55 -2.64 -9.24
CA LEU A 184 5.76 -1.63 -10.26
C LEU A 184 5.16 -2.15 -11.57
N ASP A 185 4.12 -1.49 -12.05
CA ASP A 185 3.32 -1.91 -13.19
C ASP A 185 3.16 -0.78 -14.20
N ASN A 186 3.83 -0.91 -15.35
CA ASN A 186 3.72 0.04 -16.46
C ASN A 186 2.64 -0.36 -17.48
N TRP A 187 2.03 -1.54 -17.37
CA TRP A 187 1.10 -2.07 -18.37
C TRP A 187 -0.35 -1.63 -18.09
N ARG A 188 -0.80 -1.69 -16.82
CA ARG A 188 -2.21 -1.43 -16.44
C ARG A 188 -2.75 -0.08 -16.92
N GLN A 189 -1.90 0.93 -16.96
CA GLN A 189 -2.24 2.28 -17.40
C GLN A 189 -1.40 2.71 -18.62
N SER A 190 -1.10 1.76 -19.51
CA SER A 190 -0.55 2.03 -20.84
C SER A 190 0.70 2.93 -20.84
N GLY A 191 1.64 2.68 -19.92
CA GLY A 191 2.88 3.42 -19.73
C GLY A 191 2.93 4.30 -18.49
N HIS A 192 1.77 4.66 -17.91
CA HIS A 192 1.77 5.33 -16.60
C HIS A 192 2.09 4.30 -15.51
N LEU A 193 3.09 4.60 -14.68
CA LEU A 193 3.53 3.70 -13.62
C LEU A 193 2.47 3.62 -12.52
N VAL A 194 1.85 2.46 -12.41
CA VAL A 194 1.02 2.06 -11.27
C VAL A 194 1.90 1.37 -10.24
N TRP A 195 1.68 1.66 -8.97
CA TRP A 195 2.40 1.01 -7.88
C TRP A 195 1.51 0.81 -6.65
N THR A 196 1.81 -0.23 -5.88
CA THR A 196 1.27 -0.49 -4.55
C THR A 196 2.09 -1.56 -3.83
N GLN A 197 1.80 -1.82 -2.56
CA GLN A 197 2.34 -2.99 -1.88
C GLN A 197 1.68 -4.26 -2.44
N VAL A 198 2.46 -5.33 -2.61
CA VAL A 198 1.99 -6.60 -3.20
C VAL A 198 0.69 -7.10 -2.54
N ALA A 199 0.64 -7.11 -1.21
CA ALA A 199 -0.53 -7.58 -0.45
C ALA A 199 -1.75 -6.63 -0.49
N MET A 200 -1.63 -5.45 -1.10
CA MET A 200 -2.67 -4.41 -1.16
C MET A 200 -3.27 -4.25 -2.56
N ASP A 201 -2.84 -5.06 -3.52
CA ASP A 201 -3.44 -5.07 -4.85
C ASP A 201 -4.86 -5.66 -4.80
N PRO A 202 -5.90 -4.91 -5.21
CA PRO A 202 -7.28 -5.40 -5.18
C PRO A 202 -7.62 -6.36 -6.32
N GLU A 203 -6.83 -6.36 -7.40
CA GLU A 203 -7.19 -7.02 -8.66
C GLU A 203 -6.46 -8.36 -8.84
N TYR A 204 -5.22 -8.46 -8.37
CA TYR A 204 -4.34 -9.59 -8.67
C TYR A 204 -3.78 -10.22 -7.39
N HIS A 205 -3.65 -11.54 -7.42
CA HIS A 205 -2.93 -12.31 -6.41
C HIS A 205 -1.56 -12.67 -6.96
N TRP A 206 -0.52 -12.01 -6.46
CA TRP A 206 0.83 -12.12 -6.98
C TRP A 206 1.59 -13.29 -6.38
N LYS A 207 2.31 -14.02 -7.23
CA LYS A 207 3.27 -15.05 -6.85
C LYS A 207 4.64 -14.71 -7.41
N GLU A 208 5.67 -14.96 -6.63
CA GLU A 208 7.05 -14.78 -7.07
C GLU A 208 7.48 -15.94 -7.99
N ASN A 209 8.12 -15.61 -9.12
CA ASN A 209 8.77 -16.58 -9.99
C ASN A 209 10.25 -16.23 -10.20
N LYS A 210 11.11 -16.71 -9.29
CA LYS A 210 12.57 -16.48 -9.34
C LYS A 210 13.23 -17.05 -10.59
N SER A 211 12.74 -18.19 -11.07
CA SER A 211 13.29 -18.85 -12.27
C SER A 211 13.09 -17.99 -13.51
N GLU A 212 11.95 -17.32 -13.61
CA GLU A 212 11.64 -16.44 -14.73
C GLU A 212 12.46 -15.15 -14.68
N ALA A 213 12.64 -14.55 -13.50
CA ALA A 213 13.55 -13.42 -13.32
C ALA A 213 14.97 -13.76 -13.81
N ALA A 214 15.51 -14.91 -13.38
CA ALA A 214 16.84 -15.36 -13.79
C ALA A 214 16.93 -15.61 -15.30
N ARG A 215 15.91 -16.25 -15.90
CA ARG A 215 15.84 -16.53 -17.33
C ARG A 215 15.87 -15.24 -18.17
N ARG A 216 15.06 -14.25 -17.81
CA ARG A 216 14.96 -12.96 -18.53
C ARG A 216 16.29 -12.20 -18.45
N LEU A 217 16.90 -12.14 -17.26
CA LEU A 217 18.20 -11.48 -17.07
C LEU A 217 19.35 -12.21 -17.79
N GLY A 218 19.36 -13.55 -17.77
CA GLY A 218 20.33 -14.35 -18.52
C GLY A 218 20.25 -14.07 -20.02
N ARG A 219 19.04 -14.11 -20.59
CA ARG A 219 18.82 -13.81 -22.01
C ARG A 219 19.28 -12.39 -22.38
N ALA A 220 19.03 -11.40 -21.55
CA ALA A 220 19.46 -10.03 -21.80
C ALA A 220 21.00 -9.92 -21.88
N ARG A 221 21.71 -10.58 -20.96
CA ARG A 221 23.18 -10.63 -20.95
C ARG A 221 23.75 -11.34 -22.18
N ASP A 222 23.11 -12.42 -22.62
CA ASP A 222 23.51 -13.14 -23.83
C ASP A 222 23.37 -12.29 -25.09
N VAL A 223 22.29 -11.50 -25.20
CA VAL A 223 22.11 -10.56 -26.32
C VAL A 223 23.19 -9.48 -26.31
N THR A 224 23.46 -8.87 -25.16
CA THR A 224 24.51 -7.84 -25.04
C THR A 224 25.90 -8.40 -25.39
N SER A 225 26.24 -9.61 -24.92
CA SER A 225 27.55 -10.21 -25.21
C SER A 225 27.76 -10.50 -26.70
N LYS A 226 26.71 -10.96 -27.41
CA LYS A 226 26.74 -11.16 -28.86
C LYS A 226 26.96 -9.86 -29.62
N GLN A 227 26.22 -8.80 -29.27
CA GLN A 227 26.35 -7.48 -29.90
C GLN A 227 27.75 -6.89 -29.73
N VAL A 228 28.35 -7.03 -28.53
CA VAL A 228 29.72 -6.57 -28.29
C VAL A 228 30.73 -7.35 -29.15
N ARG A 229 30.54 -8.67 -29.30
CA ARG A 229 31.42 -9.51 -30.12
C ARG A 229 31.33 -9.14 -31.60
N GLU A 230 30.12 -8.97 -32.13
CA GLU A 230 29.89 -8.56 -33.52
C GLU A 230 30.49 -7.18 -33.81
N HIS A 231 30.30 -6.20 -32.92
CA HIS A 231 30.89 -4.87 -33.06
C HIS A 231 32.43 -4.91 -33.06
N HIS A 232 33.03 -5.75 -32.22
CA HIS A 232 34.49 -5.93 -32.18
C HIS A 232 35.04 -6.63 -33.44
N GLU A 233 34.32 -7.61 -33.99
CA GLU A 233 34.66 -8.28 -35.26
C GLU A 233 34.56 -7.31 -36.45
N GLN A 234 33.51 -6.49 -36.52
CA GLN A 234 33.35 -5.46 -37.56
C GLN A 234 34.47 -4.41 -37.52
N ASN A 235 34.87 -3.97 -36.32
CA ASN A 235 35.93 -2.98 -36.18
C ASN A 235 37.32 -3.53 -36.55
N LYS A 236 37.58 -4.82 -36.32
CA LYS A 236 38.81 -5.50 -36.79
C LYS A 236 38.87 -5.66 -38.30
N GLY A 237 37.73 -5.94 -38.96
CA GLY A 237 37.66 -6.05 -40.42
C GLY A 237 37.92 -4.73 -41.14
N SER A 238 37.55 -3.60 -40.52
CA SER A 238 37.74 -2.26 -41.09
C SER A 238 39.16 -1.70 -40.96
N LEU A 239 40.02 -2.29 -40.11
CA LEU A 239 41.42 -1.88 -39.92
C LEU A 239 42.40 -2.57 -40.90
N HIS A 240 41.90 -3.53 -41.69
CA HIS A 240 42.68 -4.31 -42.66
C HIS A 240 42.34 -3.98 -44.13
N HIS A 241 41.57 -2.91 -44.37
CA HIS A 241 41.32 -2.30 -45.69
C HIS A 241 41.87 -0.89 -45.71
#